data_AF-A0A811MHX1-F1
#
_entry.id   AF-A0A811MHX1-F1
#
_cell.length_a   1.000
_cell.length_b   1.000
_cell.length_c   1.000
_cell.angle_alpha   90.00
_cell.angle_beta   90.00
_cell.angle_gamma   90.00
#
_symmetry.space_group_name_H-M   'P 1'
#
loop_
_entity.id
_entity.type
_entity.pdbx_description
1 polymer ?
#
loop_
_entity_poly.entity_id
_entity_poly.type
_entity_poly.pdbx_seq_one_letter_code
_entity_poly.pdbx_strand_id
1 'polypeptide(L)'
;MCLPGTEFVECLAFFGVAKNMVTYLTGELHESNVDAATNVSTWIGSCFFTPIIGAFLADTYRGRYRTLVIFLWIYTVGMLTLTVSASLPLMMESSPHNTGIGTRRAVVYLGLYLVALGEGGIKPCTSDLGADRFDGADPVERVTKSSFFNWYYFAINIGSLLSGTLLL
;
A
#
# COMPACT_ATOMS: atom_id res chain seq x y z
N MET A 1 -15.65 13.96 -4.16
CA MET A 1 -14.80 14.50 -3.09
C MET A 1 -14.12 13.44 -2.20
N CYS A 2 -14.47 12.15 -2.29
CA CYS A 2 -13.87 11.11 -1.43
C CYS A 2 -12.47 10.61 -1.87
N LEU A 3 -12.12 10.69 -3.16
CA LEU A 3 -10.87 10.14 -3.69
C LEU A 3 -9.59 10.75 -3.08
N PRO A 4 -9.46 12.10 -2.94
CA PRO A 4 -8.26 12.68 -2.34
C PRO A 4 -8.04 12.28 -0.87
N GLY A 5 -9.14 12.07 -0.12
CA GLY A 5 -9.07 11.62 1.27
C GLY A 5 -8.62 10.17 1.41
N THR A 6 -9.09 9.28 0.54
CA THR A 6 -8.62 7.88 0.49
C THR A 6 -7.12 7.81 0.20
N GLU A 7 -6.65 8.60 -0.75
CA GLU A 7 -5.22 8.63 -1.15
C GLU A 7 -4.32 9.22 -0.07
N PHE A 8 -4.81 10.22 0.67
CA PHE A 8 -4.12 10.73 1.85
C PHE A 8 -3.91 9.63 2.89
N VAL A 9 -4.95 8.86 3.21
CA VAL A 9 -4.88 7.77 4.19
C VAL A 9 -3.98 6.64 3.69
N GLU A 10 -4.09 6.28 2.41
CA GLU A 10 -3.25 5.26 1.78
C GLU A 10 -1.77 5.66 1.82
N CYS A 11 -1.43 6.89 1.41
CA CYS A 11 -0.07 7.40 1.49
C CYS A 11 0.47 7.36 2.93
N LEU A 12 -0.35 7.77 3.89
CA LEU A 12 0.02 7.77 5.30
C LEU A 12 0.32 6.35 5.80
N ALA A 13 -0.53 5.38 5.44
CA ALA A 13 -0.34 3.97 5.77
C ALA A 13 0.90 3.37 5.10
N PHE A 14 1.10 3.61 3.80
CA PHE A 14 2.24 3.12 3.03
C PHE A 14 3.57 3.56 3.64
N PHE A 15 3.75 4.87 3.84
CA PHE A 15 4.97 5.42 4.40
C PHE A 15 5.14 5.01 5.88
N GLY A 16 4.04 4.84 6.62
CA GLY A 16 4.06 4.34 7.98
C GLY A 16 4.62 2.91 8.06
N VAL A 17 4.10 2.01 7.21
CA VAL A 17 4.60 0.62 7.11
C VAL A 17 6.06 0.61 6.67
N ALA A 18 6.41 1.35 5.62
CA ALA A 18 7.78 1.39 5.08
C ALA A 18 8.84 1.76 6.13
N LYS A 19 8.55 2.76 6.96
CA LYS A 19 9.48 3.21 8.01
C LYS A 19 9.58 2.23 9.17
N ASN A 20 8.45 1.73 9.64
CA ASN A 20 8.41 0.81 10.79
C ASN A 20 8.93 -0.59 10.43
N MET A 21 9.00 -0.93 9.14
CA MET A 21 9.43 -2.24 8.67
C MET A 21 10.87 -2.58 9.07
N VAL A 22 11.83 -1.65 9.01
CA VAL A 22 13.22 -1.92 9.43
C VAL A 22 13.25 -2.26 10.92
N THR A 23 12.58 -1.46 11.75
CA THR A 23 12.49 -1.68 13.20
C THR A 23 11.80 -3.01 13.52
N TYR A 24 10.75 -3.37 12.79
CA TYR A 24 10.04 -4.63 12.97
C TYR A 24 10.89 -5.84 12.56
N LEU A 25 11.58 -5.79 11.41
CA LEU A 25 12.43 -6.89 10.94
C LEU A 25 13.63 -7.12 11.85
N THR A 26 14.23 -6.05 12.37
CA THR A 26 15.40 -6.12 13.25
C THR A 26 15.05 -6.46 14.69
N GLY A 27 13.96 -5.89 15.23
CA GLY A 27 13.53 -6.11 16.62
C GLY A 27 12.75 -7.39 16.84
N GLU A 28 11.73 -7.66 16.02
CA GLU A 28 10.80 -8.78 16.24
C GLU A 28 11.24 -10.04 15.51
N LEU A 29 11.76 -9.90 14.29
CA LEU A 29 12.21 -11.00 13.45
C LEU A 29 13.69 -11.35 13.62
N HIS A 30 14.43 -10.55 14.41
CA HIS A 30 15.84 -10.71 14.71
C HIS A 30 16.73 -10.83 13.44
N GLU A 31 16.34 -10.17 12.35
CA GLU A 31 17.17 -10.09 11.13
C GLU A 31 18.36 -9.15 11.33
N SER A 32 19.44 -9.41 10.60
CA SER A 32 20.57 -8.48 10.56
C SER A 32 20.13 -7.15 9.91
N ASN A 33 20.73 -6.03 10.31
CA ASN A 33 20.44 -4.72 9.70
C ASN A 33 20.63 -4.72 8.17
N VAL A 34 21.60 -5.51 7.68
CA VAL A 34 21.90 -5.62 6.25
C VAL A 34 20.80 -6.39 5.51
N ASP A 35 20.34 -7.50 6.08
CA ASP A 35 19.25 -8.30 5.51
C ASP A 35 17.92 -7.54 5.54
N ALA A 36 17.61 -6.88 6.66
CA ALA A 36 16.41 -6.07 6.80
C ALA A 36 16.36 -4.92 5.78
N ALA A 37 17.47 -4.20 5.60
CA ALA A 37 17.56 -3.12 4.61
C ALA A 37 17.39 -3.62 3.17
N THR A 38 17.95 -4.81 2.86
CA THR A 38 17.79 -5.47 1.56
C THR A 38 16.32 -5.83 1.33
N ASN A 39 15.68 -6.48 2.31
CA ASN A 39 14.28 -6.89 2.22
C ASN A 39 13.31 -5.71 2.08
N VAL A 40 13.55 -4.61 2.80
CA VAL A 40 12.79 -3.36 2.66
C VAL A 40 12.96 -2.78 1.26
N SER A 41 14.19 -2.75 0.74
CA SER A 41 14.46 -2.24 -0.61
C SER A 41 13.79 -3.09 -1.69
N THR A 42 13.81 -4.41 -1.53
CA THR A 42 13.09 -5.36 -2.42
C THR A 42 11.58 -5.15 -2.36
N TRP A 43 11.03 -4.95 -1.17
CA TRP A 43 9.60 -4.67 -1.00
C TRP A 43 9.19 -3.35 -1.66
N ILE A 44 9.94 -2.26 -1.42
CA ILE A 44 9.72 -0.97 -2.08
C ILE A 44 9.82 -1.11 -3.61
N GLY A 45 10.84 -1.82 -4.10
CA GLY A 45 10.99 -2.11 -5.53
C GLY A 45 9.77 -2.84 -6.10
N SER A 46 9.25 -3.83 -5.37
CA SER A 46 8.04 -4.56 -5.75
C SER A 46 6.84 -3.62 -5.84
N CYS A 47 6.64 -2.72 -4.87
CA CYS A 47 5.59 -1.70 -4.89
C CYS A 47 5.64 -0.78 -6.12
N PHE A 48 6.80 -0.59 -6.75
CA PHE A 48 6.91 0.16 -8.02
C PHE A 48 6.62 -0.68 -9.26
N PHE A 49 6.85 -2.00 -9.21
CA PHE A 49 6.50 -2.90 -10.32
C PHE A 49 5.02 -3.27 -10.34
N THR A 50 4.40 -3.43 -9.18
CA THR A 50 3.02 -3.86 -9.10
C THR A 50 2.01 -2.96 -9.82
N PRO A 51 2.16 -1.61 -9.84
CA PRO A 51 1.31 -0.74 -10.64
C PRO A 51 1.26 -1.07 -12.12
N ILE A 52 2.36 -1.55 -12.69
CA ILE A 52 2.41 -1.96 -14.11
C ILE A 52 1.48 -3.16 -14.33
N ILE A 53 1.53 -4.13 -13.42
CA ILE A 53 0.68 -5.33 -13.45
C ILE A 53 -0.78 -4.95 -13.20
N GLY A 54 -1.03 -4.08 -12.21
CA GLY A 54 -2.36 -3.58 -11.87
C GLY A 54 -3.03 -2.84 -13.01
N ALA A 55 -2.30 -1.94 -13.67
CA ALA A 55 -2.77 -1.20 -14.84
C ALA A 55 -3.07 -2.13 -16.02
N PHE A 56 -2.16 -3.07 -16.33
CA PHE A 56 -2.39 -4.05 -17.39
C PHE A 56 -3.65 -4.91 -17.13
N LEU A 57 -3.85 -5.35 -15.88
CA LEU A 57 -5.08 -6.06 -15.49
C LEU A 57 -6.32 -5.16 -15.60
N ALA A 58 -6.23 -3.87 -15.26
CA ALA A 58 -7.32 -2.92 -15.33
C ALA A 58 -7.79 -2.67 -16.77
N ASP A 59 -6.84 -2.62 -17.71
CA ASP A 59 -7.11 -2.43 -19.13
C ASP A 59 -7.58 -3.72 -19.83
N THR A 60 -7.09 -4.88 -19.39
CA THR A 60 -7.42 -6.19 -20.01
C THR A 60 -8.76 -6.74 -19.52
N TYR A 61 -9.12 -6.55 -18.24
CA TYR A 61 -10.39 -7.02 -17.70
C TYR A 61 -11.55 -6.07 -18.01
N ARG A 62 -12.76 -6.62 -18.02
CA ARG A 62 -14.01 -5.96 -18.47
C ARG A 62 -14.56 -4.90 -17.50
N GLY A 63 -13.71 -4.02 -16.97
CA GLY A 63 -14.07 -2.80 -16.24
C GLY A 63 -13.07 -2.37 -15.15
N ARG A 64 -12.50 -1.16 -15.29
CA ARG A 64 -11.60 -0.49 -14.32
C ARG A 64 -12.10 -0.54 -12.87
N TYR A 65 -13.41 -0.37 -12.67
CA TYR A 65 -14.03 -0.45 -11.35
C TYR A 65 -13.93 -1.84 -10.70
N ARG A 66 -14.08 -2.93 -11.47
CA ARG A 66 -14.00 -4.29 -10.93
C ARG A 66 -12.58 -4.62 -10.48
N THR A 67 -11.61 -4.21 -11.28
CA THR A 67 -10.19 -4.37 -10.95
C THR A 67 -9.85 -3.61 -9.67
N LEU A 68 -10.29 -2.36 -9.54
CA LEU A 68 -10.13 -1.58 -8.31
C LEU A 68 -10.72 -2.28 -7.08
N VAL A 69 -11.95 -2.82 -7.17
CA VAL A 69 -12.58 -3.53 -6.05
C VAL A 69 -11.79 -4.78 -5.66
N ILE A 70 -11.28 -5.56 -6.62
CA ILE A 70 -10.44 -6.74 -6.34
C ILE A 70 -9.16 -6.34 -5.62
N PHE A 71 -8.45 -5.30 -6.09
CA PHE A 71 -7.23 -4.84 -5.46
C PHE A 71 -7.44 -4.22 -4.07
N LEU A 72 -8.58 -3.55 -3.84
CA LEU A 72 -8.99 -3.11 -2.50
C LEU A 72 -9.18 -4.27 -1.53
N TRP A 73 -9.79 -5.38 -1.98
CA TRP A 73 -9.91 -6.58 -1.15
C TRP A 73 -8.54 -7.17 -0.83
N ILE A 74 -7.64 -7.27 -1.82
CA ILE A 74 -6.26 -7.76 -1.62
C ILE A 74 -5.52 -6.88 -0.61
N TYR A 75 -5.60 -5.56 -0.75
CA TYR A 75 -4.99 -4.60 0.18
C TYR A 75 -5.52 -4.78 1.61
N THR A 76 -6.84 -4.89 1.76
CA THR A 76 -7.49 -5.06 3.07
C THR A 76 -7.03 -6.35 3.75
N VAL A 77 -6.96 -7.46 3.00
CA VAL A 77 -6.46 -8.74 3.51
C VAL A 77 -4.98 -8.64 3.91
N GLY A 78 -4.16 -7.95 3.12
CA GLY A 78 -2.75 -7.70 3.46
C GLY A 78 -2.59 -6.91 4.76
N MET A 79 -3.32 -5.80 4.90
CA MET A 79 -3.31 -4.96 6.10
C MET A 79 -3.83 -5.68 7.34
N LEU A 80 -4.90 -6.48 7.20
CA LEU A 80 -5.39 -7.33 8.28
C LEU A 80 -4.34 -8.37 8.69
N THR A 81 -3.69 -9.01 7.72
CA THR A 81 -2.63 -10.00 7.99
C THR A 81 -1.47 -9.38 8.76
N LEU A 82 -1.03 -8.17 8.39
CA LEU A 82 0.02 -7.44 9.11
C LEU A 82 -0.42 -7.02 10.52
N THR A 83 -1.65 -6.52 10.66
CA THR A 83 -2.21 -6.12 11.97
C THR A 83 -2.34 -7.31 12.92
N VAL A 84 -2.82 -8.44 12.40
CA VAL A 84 -2.90 -9.72 13.14
C VAL A 84 -1.50 -10.18 13.52
N SER A 85 -0.54 -10.14 12.59
CA SER A 85 0.84 -10.54 12.87
C SER A 85 1.52 -9.67 13.93
N ALA A 86 1.19 -8.37 13.99
CA ALA A 86 1.69 -7.43 14.98
C ALA A 86 0.97 -7.50 16.34
N SER A 87 -0.28 -7.98 16.37
CA SER A 87 -1.10 -8.10 17.59
C SER A 87 -1.09 -9.51 18.23
N LEU A 88 -0.51 -10.51 17.55
CA LEU A 88 -0.28 -11.85 18.09
C LEU A 88 1.13 -12.13 18.68
N PRO A 89 1.94 -11.18 19.19
CA PRO A 89 3.21 -11.54 19.82
C PRO A 89 3.01 -12.53 20.98
N LEU A 90 1.82 -12.55 21.60
CA LEU A 90 1.48 -13.41 22.74
C LEU A 90 1.10 -14.87 22.42
N MET A 91 0.73 -15.23 21.18
CA MET A 91 0.22 -16.59 20.91
C MET A 91 1.30 -17.57 20.42
N MET A 92 2.39 -17.09 19.82
CA MET A 92 3.42 -17.94 19.22
C MET A 92 4.63 -18.27 20.12
N GLU A 93 4.81 -17.56 21.25
CA GLU A 93 5.78 -17.96 22.29
C GLU A 93 5.42 -19.29 22.98
N SER A 94 4.19 -19.78 22.79
CA SER A 94 3.67 -20.98 23.47
C SER A 94 3.96 -22.31 22.77
N SER A 95 4.79 -22.34 21.72
CA SER A 95 5.17 -23.59 21.04
C SER A 95 6.67 -23.89 21.19
N PRO A 96 7.07 -24.99 21.85
CA PRO A 96 8.46 -25.30 22.20
C PRO A 96 9.31 -25.83 21.02
N HIS A 97 8.95 -25.47 19.78
CA HIS A 97 9.64 -25.92 18.58
C HIS A 97 9.94 -24.71 17.67
N ASN A 98 11.18 -24.63 17.16
CA ASN A 98 11.72 -23.61 16.24
C ASN A 98 10.91 -23.39 14.94
N THR A 99 9.77 -24.08 14.77
CA THR A 99 8.85 -23.98 13.64
C THR A 99 8.03 -22.69 13.65
N GLY A 100 7.78 -22.07 14.83
CA GLY A 100 6.94 -20.87 14.95
C GLY A 100 7.53 -19.61 14.29
N ILE A 101 8.85 -19.46 14.33
CA ILE A 101 9.56 -18.28 13.80
C ILE A 101 9.50 -18.25 12.26
N GLY A 102 9.68 -19.40 11.61
CA GLY A 102 9.58 -19.52 10.15
C GLY A 102 8.19 -19.20 9.63
N THR A 103 7.15 -19.69 10.32
CA THR A 103 5.76 -19.40 9.97
C THR A 103 5.41 -17.92 10.17
N ARG A 104 5.83 -17.29 11.28
CA ARG A 104 5.64 -15.85 11.52
C ARG A 104 6.29 -15.01 10.42
N ARG A 105 7.53 -15.34 10.06
CA ARG A 105 8.27 -14.67 8.97
C ARG A 105 7.54 -14.79 7.64
N ALA A 106 7.08 -15.99 7.27
CA ALA A 106 6.33 -16.22 6.04
C ALA A 106 5.02 -15.42 6.00
N VAL A 107 4.27 -15.35 7.11
CA VAL A 107 3.00 -14.60 7.19
C VAL A 107 3.23 -13.09 7.08
N VAL A 108 4.27 -12.55 7.72
CA VAL A 108 4.63 -11.13 7.62
C VAL A 108 5.01 -10.76 6.18
N TYR A 109 5.89 -11.54 5.54
CA TYR A 109 6.26 -11.29 4.14
C TYR A 109 5.06 -11.44 3.19
N LEU A 110 4.22 -12.45 3.40
CA LEU A 110 2.99 -12.61 2.63
C LEU A 110 2.08 -11.38 2.77
N GLY A 111 1.88 -10.88 3.99
CA GLY A 111 1.13 -9.65 4.24
C GLY A 111 1.74 -8.44 3.55
N LEU A 112 3.06 -8.25 3.65
CA LEU A 112 3.78 -7.16 3.01
C LEU A 112 3.62 -7.18 1.48
N TYR A 113 3.79 -8.35 0.85
CA TYR A 113 3.63 -8.48 -0.60
C TYR A 113 2.18 -8.36 -1.06
N LEU A 114 1.20 -8.78 -0.24
CA LEU A 114 -0.22 -8.53 -0.52
C LEU A 114 -0.55 -7.05 -0.46
N VAL A 115 0.00 -6.31 0.51
CA VAL A 115 -0.15 -4.84 0.57
C VAL A 115 0.49 -4.17 -0.65
N ALA A 116 1.71 -4.59 -1.02
CA ALA A 116 2.39 -4.11 -2.23
C ALA A 116 1.58 -4.40 -3.50
N LEU A 117 0.90 -5.54 -3.55
CA LEU A 117 0.01 -5.93 -4.64
C LEU A 117 -1.26 -5.08 -4.68
N GLY A 118 -1.90 -4.89 -3.53
CA GLY A 118 -3.10 -4.10 -3.39
C GLY A 118 -2.88 -2.64 -3.78
N GLU A 119 -1.86 -1.97 -3.21
CA GLU A 119 -1.56 -0.58 -3.53
C GLU A 119 -1.23 -0.37 -5.00
N GLY A 120 -0.46 -1.29 -5.58
CA GLY A 120 -0.10 -1.22 -6.98
C GLY A 120 -1.31 -1.21 -7.90
N GLY A 121 -2.35 -2.00 -7.59
CA GLY A 121 -3.57 -2.00 -8.39
C GLY A 121 -4.53 -0.84 -8.11
N ILE A 122 -4.53 -0.29 -6.89
CA ILE A 122 -5.42 0.81 -6.50
C ILE A 122 -4.98 2.12 -7.17
N LYS A 123 -3.72 2.55 -6.98
CA LYS A 123 -3.19 3.85 -7.46
C LYS A 123 -3.52 4.18 -8.92
N PRO A 124 -3.16 3.34 -9.92
CA PRO A 124 -3.43 3.66 -11.33
C PRO A 124 -4.94 3.70 -11.63
N CYS A 125 -5.73 2.82 -11.01
CA CYS A 125 -7.17 2.77 -11.21
C CYS A 125 -7.87 4.01 -10.62
N THR A 126 -7.41 4.50 -9.46
CA THR A 126 -8.01 5.66 -8.79
C THR A 126 -7.78 6.95 -9.59
N SER A 127 -6.57 7.15 -10.14
CA SER A 127 -6.26 8.31 -10.97
C SER A 127 -7.08 8.32 -12.26
N ASP A 128 -7.23 7.16 -12.91
CA ASP A 128 -8.00 7.03 -14.15
C ASP A 128 -9.49 7.25 -13.90
N LEU A 129 -10.05 6.63 -12.86
CA LEU A 129 -11.45 6.83 -12.48
C LEU A 129 -11.74 8.27 -12.03
N GLY A 130 -10.76 8.95 -11.42
CA GLY A 130 -10.87 10.38 -11.10
C GLY A 130 -10.84 11.25 -12.35
N ALA A 131 -10.02 10.89 -13.34
CA ALA A 131 -9.91 11.59 -14.62
C ALA A 131 -11.14 11.39 -15.51
N ASP A 132 -11.75 10.19 -15.49
CA ASP A 132 -12.94 9.81 -16.25
C ASP A 132 -14.22 10.55 -15.80
N ARG A 133 -14.19 11.22 -14.64
CA ARG A 133 -15.33 12.03 -14.14
C ARG A 133 -15.50 13.36 -14.84
N PHE A 134 -14.51 13.79 -15.63
CA PHE A 134 -14.48 15.09 -16.28
C PHE A 134 -14.33 14.90 -17.78
N ASP A 135 -15.23 15.49 -18.56
CA ASP A 135 -15.13 15.52 -20.01
C ASP A 135 -13.98 16.45 -20.44
N GLY A 136 -13.10 15.94 -21.29
CA GLY A 136 -11.98 16.71 -21.84
C GLY A 136 -12.41 17.71 -22.92
N ALA A 137 -13.62 17.55 -23.48
CA ALA A 137 -14.16 18.42 -24.52
C ALA A 137 -14.78 19.71 -23.98
N ASP A 138 -15.19 19.74 -22.70
CA ASP A 138 -15.76 20.94 -22.08
C ASP A 138 -14.64 21.81 -21.43
N PRO A 139 -14.46 23.07 -21.86
CA PRO A 139 -13.45 23.95 -21.30
C PRO A 139 -13.66 24.26 -19.81
N VAL A 140 -14.90 24.21 -19.29
CA VAL A 140 -15.21 24.45 -17.87
C VAL A 140 -14.80 23.23 -17.05
N GLU A 141 -15.20 22.03 -17.47
CA GLU A 141 -14.83 20.79 -16.76
C GLU A 141 -13.33 20.52 -16.78
N ARG A 142 -12.62 20.96 -17.83
CA ARG A 142 -11.16 20.88 -17.91
C ARG A 142 -10.45 21.71 -16.84
N VAL A 143 -10.96 22.89 -16.51
CA VAL A 143 -10.43 23.72 -15.42
C VAL A 143 -10.72 23.08 -14.06
N THR A 144 -11.92 22.52 -13.89
CA THR A 144 -12.29 21.77 -12.67
C THR A 144 -11.44 20.51 -12.49
N LYS A 145 -11.13 19.77 -13.56
CA LYS A 145 -10.21 18.62 -13.57
C LYS A 145 -8.82 19.02 -13.07
N SER A 146 -8.29 20.15 -13.54
CA SER A 146 -7.00 20.67 -13.08
C SER A 146 -7.01 20.97 -11.58
N SER A 147 -8.07 21.64 -11.09
CA SER A 147 -8.22 21.92 -9.65
C SER A 147 -8.33 20.64 -8.81
N PHE A 148 -9.03 19.61 -9.31
CA PHE A 148 -9.10 18.30 -8.66
C PHE A 148 -7.73 17.64 -8.52
N PHE A 149 -6.96 17.56 -9.62
CA PHE A 149 -5.61 17.00 -9.57
C PHE A 149 -4.67 17.82 -8.69
N ASN A 150 -4.81 19.14 -8.67
CA ASN A 150 -4.01 19.99 -7.80
C ASN A 150 -4.25 19.67 -6.31
N TRP A 151 -5.53 19.53 -5.90
CA TRP A 151 -5.89 19.07 -4.54
C TRP A 151 -5.48 17.63 -4.26
N TYR A 152 -5.55 16.75 -5.25
CA TYR A 152 -5.10 15.36 -5.15
C TYR A 152 -3.60 15.28 -4.85
N TYR A 153 -2.76 15.97 -5.61
CA TYR A 153 -1.31 16.03 -5.36
C TYR A 153 -0.98 16.73 -4.06
N PHE A 154 -1.72 17.78 -3.70
CA PHE A 154 -1.56 18.44 -2.41
C PHE A 154 -1.79 17.48 -1.24
N ALA A 155 -2.86 16.67 -1.30
CA ALA A 155 -3.16 15.65 -0.29
C ALA A 155 -2.04 14.59 -0.17
N ILE A 156 -1.49 14.11 -1.29
CA ILE A 156 -0.36 13.16 -1.30
C ILE A 156 0.87 13.74 -0.59
N ASN A 157 1.21 15.00 -0.90
CA ASN A 157 2.38 15.65 -0.30
C ASN A 157 2.21 15.85 1.21
N ILE A 158 1.02 16.27 1.67
CA ILE A 158 0.73 16.40 3.11
C ILE A 158 0.76 15.02 3.80
N GLY A 159 0.20 13.98 3.17
CA GLY A 159 0.22 12.62 3.71
C GLY A 159 1.65 12.11 3.91
N SER A 160 2.52 12.35 2.92
CA SER A 160 3.95 12.04 3.01
C SER A 160 4.66 12.83 4.11
N LEU A 161 4.41 14.14 4.23
CA LEU A 161 4.98 14.98 5.29
C LEU A 161 4.55 14.54 6.71
N LEU A 162 3.26 14.22 6.89
CA LEU A 162 2.71 13.80 8.17
C LEU A 162 3.20 12.40 8.56
N SER A 163 3.21 11.44 7.63
CA SER A 163 3.84 10.13 7.88
C SER A 163 5.35 10.30 8.14
N GLY A 164 5.96 11.24 7.42
CA GLY A 164 7.27 11.85 7.62
C GLY A 164 7.61 12.17 9.09
N THR A 165 6.65 12.74 9.80
CA THR A 165 6.86 13.42 11.09
C THR A 165 6.21 12.71 12.28
N LEU A 166 5.03 12.11 12.11
CA LEU A 166 4.20 11.54 13.17
C LEU A 166 4.35 10.02 13.35
N LEU A 167 4.76 9.31 12.30
CA LEU A 167 4.90 7.84 12.29
C LEU A 167 6.37 7.39 12.28
N LEU A 168 7.25 8.27 12.76
CA LEU A 168 8.66 8.00 13.05
C LEU A 168 8.81 7.19 14.34
#